data_AF-A0A376ZEY8-F1
#
_entry.id   AF-A0A376ZEY8-F1
#
_cell.length_a   1.000
_cell.length_b   1.000
_cell.length_c   1.000
_cell.angle_alpha   90.00
_cell.angle_beta   90.00
_cell.angle_gamma   90.00
#
_symmetry.space_group_name_H-M   'P 1'
#
loop_
_entity.id
_entity.type
_entity.pdbx_description
1 polymer ?
#
loop_
_entity_poly.entity_id
_entity_poly.type
_entity_poly.pdbx_seq_one_letter_code
_entity_poly.pdbx_strand_id
1 'polypeptide(L)' 'MPAVDLSQLPEPAIIAEPDFEAILADTKAMMIASYPAEQREAVSAALELESEPLNVIGSNHVVS' A
#
# COMPACT_ATOMS: atom_id res chain seq x y z
N MET A 1 -18.91 -35.73 11.14
CA MET A 1 -19.32 -34.31 11.07
C MET A 1 -19.69 -34.03 9.62
N PRO A 2 -20.84 -33.37 9.33
CA PRO A 2 -21.15 -33.03 7.95
C PRO A 2 -20.17 -31.95 7.47
N ALA A 3 -19.78 -32.02 6.20
CA ALA A 3 -18.97 -30.97 5.57
C ALA A 3 -19.81 -29.68 5.49
N VAL A 4 -19.25 -28.56 5.97
CA VAL A 4 -19.91 -27.25 5.84
C VAL A 4 -19.73 -26.80 4.39
N ASP A 5 -20.85 -26.54 3.71
CA ASP A 5 -20.85 -26.00 2.36
C ASP A 5 -20.62 -24.48 2.41
N LEU A 6 -19.40 -24.07 2.05
CA LEU A 6 -18.97 -22.68 2.06
C LEU A 6 -19.69 -21.83 0.98
N SER A 7 -20.33 -22.45 -0.01
CA SER A 7 -21.11 -21.73 -1.04
C SER A 7 -22.46 -21.22 -0.53
N GLN A 8 -22.90 -21.65 0.65
CA GLN A 8 -24.14 -21.25 1.30
C GLN A 8 -23.94 -20.05 2.25
N LEU A 9 -22.70 -19.57 2.41
CA LEU A 9 -22.42 -18.42 3.25
C LEU A 9 -22.73 -17.12 2.49
N PRO A 10 -23.30 -16.10 3.14
CA PRO A 10 -23.45 -14.78 2.54
C PRO A 10 -22.07 -14.24 2.16
N GLU A 11 -22.00 -13.49 1.05
CA GLU A 11 -20.74 -12.86 0.65
C GLU A 11 -20.19 -12.02 1.80
N PRO A 12 -18.89 -12.15 2.11
CA PRO A 12 -18.29 -11.40 3.20
C PRO A 12 -18.38 -9.91 2.88
N ALA A 13 -18.87 -9.13 3.85
CA ALA A 13 -18.85 -7.68 3.74
C ALA A 13 -17.39 -7.19 3.72
N ILE A 14 -16.95 -6.61 2.60
CA ILE A 14 -15.66 -5.93 2.52
C ILE A 14 -15.76 -4.68 3.41
N ILE A 15 -14.93 -4.61 4.46
CA ILE A 15 -15.01 -3.57 5.50
C ILE A 15 -14.61 -2.19 4.95
N ALA A 16 -13.68 -2.15 3.99
CA ALA A 16 -13.30 -0.97 3.21
C ALA A 16 -12.56 -1.43 1.94
N GLU A 17 -12.85 -0.78 0.81
CA GLU A 17 -12.06 -0.95 -0.41
C GLU A 17 -10.71 -0.24 -0.22
N PRO A 18 -9.57 -0.95 -0.34
CA PRO A 18 -8.26 -0.34 -0.11
C PRO A 18 -7.93 0.66 -1.22
N ASP A 19 -7.74 1.92 -0.84
CA ASP A 19 -7.20 2.93 -1.75
C ASP A 19 -5.67 2.81 -1.78
N PHE A 20 -5.16 2.37 -2.93
CA PHE A 20 -3.74 2.16 -3.16
C PHE A 20 -2.93 3.45 -2.95
N GLU A 21 -3.40 4.59 -3.45
CA GLU A 21 -2.67 5.85 -3.36
C GLU A 21 -2.61 6.36 -1.92
N ALA A 22 -3.70 6.19 -1.16
CA ALA A 22 -3.71 6.51 0.27
C ALA A 22 -2.70 5.63 1.05
N ILE A 23 -2.68 4.32 0.79
CA ILE A 23 -1.76 3.39 1.45
C ILE A 23 -0.30 3.67 1.07
N LEU A 24 -0.05 4.01 -0.19
CA LEU A 24 1.28 4.36 -0.66
C LEU A 24 1.79 5.64 0.01
N ALA A 25 0.94 6.67 0.14
CA ALA A 25 1.27 7.91 0.83
C ALA A 25 1.60 7.68 2.31
N ASP A 26 0.77 6.89 3.01
CA ASP A 26 1.01 6.55 4.42
C ASP A 26 2.30 5.75 4.61
N THR A 27 2.58 4.81 3.70
CA THR A 27 3.80 4.01 3.71
C THR A 27 5.04 4.89 3.51
N LYS A 28 4.99 5.83 2.55
CA LYS A 28 6.09 6.80 2.31
C LYS A 28 6.33 7.67 3.54
N ALA A 29 5.27 8.15 4.18
CA ALA A 29 5.39 8.95 5.41
C ALA A 29 6.05 8.15 6.55
N MET A 30 5.69 6.88 6.72
CA MET A 30 6.32 5.99 7.70
C MET A 30 7.81 5.75 7.40
N MET A 31 8.17 5.57 6.14
CA MET A 31 9.57 5.43 5.72
C MET A 31 10.37 6.70 6.03
N ILE A 32 9.87 7.88 5.65
CA ILE A 32 10.54 9.16 5.92
C ILE A 32 10.72 9.37 7.43
N ALA A 33 9.72 9.06 8.24
CA ALA A 33 9.79 9.19 9.70
C ALA A 33 10.89 8.33 10.33
N SER A 34 11.30 7.24 9.67
CA SER A 34 12.34 6.32 10.13
C SER A 34 13.76 6.87 9.96
N TYR A 35 13.96 7.93 9.17
CA TYR A 35 15.26 8.57 8.98
C TYR A 35 15.51 9.71 9.98
N PRO A 36 16.78 10.02 10.30
CA PRO A 36 17.17 11.23 11.04
C PRO A 36 16.68 12.50 10.33
N ALA A 37 16.36 13.55 11.09
CA ALA A 37 15.72 14.77 10.59
C ALA A 37 16.48 15.42 9.42
N GLU A 38 17.81 15.35 9.45
CA GLU A 38 18.71 15.91 8.43
C GLU A 38 18.62 15.18 7.09
N GLN A 39 18.12 13.95 7.08
CA GLN A 39 18.02 13.10 5.89
C GLN A 39 16.58 12.98 5.36
N ARG A 40 15.56 13.37 6.14
CA ARG A 40 14.15 13.24 5.75
C ARG A 40 13.80 14.02 4.50
N GLU A 41 14.35 15.22 4.35
CA GLU A 41 14.10 16.07 3.19
C GLU A 41 14.65 15.43 1.90
N ALA A 42 15.88 14.90 1.96
CA ALA A 42 16.50 14.20 0.83
C ALA A 42 15.74 12.92 0.47
N VAL A 43 15.28 12.16 1.47
CA VAL A 43 14.49 10.93 1.25
C VAL A 43 13.10 11.26 0.67
N SER A 44 12.45 12.32 1.14
CA SER A 44 11.17 12.79 0.59
C SER A 44 11.31 13.17 -0.87
N ALA A 45 12.32 13.97 -1.20
CA ALA A 45 12.59 14.39 -2.57
C ALA A 45 12.91 13.21 -3.49
N ALA A 46 13.62 12.20 -3.00
CA ALA A 46 13.85 10.96 -3.75
C ALA A 46 12.53 10.24 -4.02
N LEU A 47 11.69 10.00 -3.00
CA LEU A 47 10.41 9.26 -3.12
C LEU A 47 9.35 9.92 -4.02
N GLU A 48 9.52 11.20 -4.34
CA GLU A 48 8.70 11.93 -5.31
C GLU A 48 9.13 11.69 -6.77
N LEU A 49 10.35 11.20 -7.02
CA LEU A 49 10.82 10.91 -8.37
C LEU A 49 10.09 9.68 -8.94
N GLU A 50 9.53 9.82 -10.14
CA GLU A 50 8.85 8.72 -10.85
C GLU A 50 9.79 7.55 -11.19
N SER A 51 11.10 7.79 -11.19
CA SER A 51 12.13 6.76 -11.43
C SER A 51 12.43 5.89 -10.20
N GLU A 52 11.88 6.22 -9.02
CA GLU A 52 12.08 5.39 -7.84
C GLU A 52 11.40 4.02 -8.02
N PRO A 53 12.12 2.91 -7.73
CA PRO A 53 11.60 1.57 -7.91
C PRO A 53 10.32 1.32 -7.09
N LEU A 54 10.13 2.03 -5.97
CA LEU A 54 8.91 1.96 -5.16
C LEU A 54 7.68 2.51 -5.88
N ASN A 55 7.80 3.60 -6.65
CA ASN A 55 6.70 4.14 -7.44
C ASN A 55 6.34 3.19 -8.59
N VAL A 56 7.35 2.59 -9.24
CA VAL A 56 7.13 1.65 -10.36
C VAL A 56 6.48 0.34 -9.91
N ILE A 57 6.95 -0.25 -8.79
CA ILE A 57 6.36 -1.49 -8.25
C ILE A 57 4.92 -1.24 -7.78
N GLY A 58 4.67 -0.08 -7.18
CA GLY A 58 3.35 0.35 -6.78
C GLY A 58 2.35 0.41 -7.93
N SER A 59 2.70 1.15 -8.99
CA SER A 59 1.84 1.31 -10.17
C SER A 59 1.61 -0.01 -10.93
N ASN A 60 2.58 -0.92 -10.96
CA ASN A 60 2.46 -2.19 -11.68
C ASN A 60 1.60 -3.23 -10.95
N HIS A 61 1.42 -3.15 -9.64
CA HIS A 61 0.65 -4.15 -8.89
C HIS A 61 -0.86 -3.87 -8.87
N VAL A 62 -1.30 -2.69 -9.28
CA VAL A 62 -2.72 -2.29 -9.33
C VAL A 62 -3.43 -2.79 -10.61
N VAL A 63 -2.71 -3.36 -11.58
CA VAL A 63 -3.26 -3.78 -12.89
C VAL A 63 -3.20 -5.31 -13.11
N SER A 64 -3.45 -6.13 -12.09
CA SER A 64 -3.56 -7.60 -12.29
C SER A 64 -4.65 -8.23 -11.44
#